data_AF-A0A6P6SH05-F1
#
_entry.id   AF-A0A6P6SH05-F1
#
_cell.length_a   1.000
_cell.length_b   1.000
_cell.length_c   1.000
_cell.angle_alpha   90.00
_cell.angle_beta   90.00
_cell.angle_gamma   90.00
#
_symmetry.space_group_name_H-M   'P 1'
#
loop_
_entity.id
_entity.type
_entity.pdbx_description
1 polymer ?
#
loop_
_entity_poly.entity_id
_entity_poly.type
_entity_poly.pdbx_seq_one_letter_code
_entity_poly.pdbx_strand_id
1 'polypeptide(L)'
;MESAVKDWIKADETAKEMLTRLFTERPFLPLPPPLHKLPLRPGNVVEVAGPPSSGKTHILMQAAISCILPKQWKGVQFGGMERLAVFVDLDCRFDVLRFSRLLKHKLIQANSNDMKSQTQYDKELFAECMRRFLYIRCYNSLEFLATLKTMNKQLQKQKDIQGVGVHLLVLDSIGAFYWMDRALPSLLVGGSNRKSLSLQIVMENVVQDLQKLLLVHPLLVLATKNSISGDKSTADELMRNTSSGPRPKHREYMPSVWQSFVTHRIHVAASEHNGNHQRQHTYLTEWILPSVNFSDRFVINEDGVFLIS
;
A
#
# COMPACT_ATOMS: atom_id res chain seq x y z
N MET A 1 -22.50 28.58 22.74
CA MET A 1 -21.86 29.18 21.54
C MET A 1 -20.37 29.45 21.80
N GLU A 2 -19.98 30.00 22.97
CA GLU A 2 -18.56 30.19 23.35
C GLU A 2 -17.71 28.91 23.44
N SER A 3 -18.27 27.76 23.85
CA SER A 3 -17.48 26.51 23.91
C SER A 3 -17.04 26.03 22.53
N ALA A 4 -17.91 26.14 21.53
CA ALA A 4 -17.62 25.77 20.14
C ALA A 4 -16.55 26.68 19.50
N VAL A 5 -16.50 27.96 19.89
CA VAL A 5 -15.46 28.90 19.44
C VAL A 5 -14.12 28.59 20.11
N LYS A 6 -14.12 28.23 21.40
CA LYS A 6 -12.89 27.82 22.11
C LYS A 6 -12.33 26.49 21.58
N ASP A 7 -13.19 25.54 21.23
CA ASP A 7 -12.77 24.28 20.60
C ASP A 7 -12.17 24.50 19.19
N TRP A 8 -12.63 25.53 18.46
CA TRP A 8 -12.10 25.88 17.15
C TRP A 8 -10.73 26.59 17.19
N ILE A 9 -10.44 27.31 18.28
CA ILE A 9 -9.17 28.03 18.49
C ILE A 9 -8.12 27.15 19.18
N LYS A 10 -8.50 25.96 19.64
CA LYS A 10 -7.61 25.06 20.35
C LYS A 10 -6.49 24.59 19.41
N ALA A 11 -5.24 24.77 19.84
CA ALA A 11 -4.09 24.24 19.10
C ALA A 11 -4.24 22.72 18.94
N ASP A 12 -3.98 22.22 17.73
CA ASP A 12 -4.11 20.80 17.40
C ASP A 12 -3.15 19.92 18.22
N GLU A 13 -1.98 20.47 18.61
CA GLU A 13 -1.00 19.81 19.46
C GLU A 13 -0.14 20.82 20.24
N THR A 14 0.40 20.38 21.38
CA THR A 14 1.42 21.12 22.12
C THR A 14 2.82 20.87 21.54
N ALA A 15 3.76 21.80 21.75
CA ALA A 15 5.15 21.61 21.31
C ALA A 15 5.79 20.34 21.88
N LYS A 16 5.45 19.97 23.12
CA LYS A 16 5.92 18.72 23.75
C LYS A 16 5.41 17.49 23.02
N GLU A 17 4.13 17.45 22.65
CA GLU A 17 3.54 16.33 21.91
C GLU A 17 4.15 16.22 20.52
N MET A 18 4.34 17.35 19.82
CA MET A 18 5.04 17.42 18.54
C MET A 18 6.45 16.83 18.62
N LEU A 19 7.27 17.30 19.58
CA LEU A 19 8.65 16.83 19.74
C LEU A 19 8.68 15.35 20.16
N THR A 20 7.81 14.92 21.07
CA THR A 20 7.71 13.51 21.47
C THR A 20 7.44 12.63 20.24
N ARG A 21 6.51 13.04 19.37
CA ARG A 21 6.19 12.34 18.13
C ARG A 21 7.36 12.33 17.13
N LEU A 22 8.06 13.45 16.96
CA LEU A 22 9.18 13.55 16.02
C LEU A 22 10.41 12.75 16.48
N PHE A 23 10.68 12.73 17.78
CA PHE A 23 11.80 11.99 18.36
C PHE A 23 11.49 10.53 18.67
N THR A 24 10.23 10.10 18.53
CA THR A 24 9.88 8.68 18.67
C THR A 24 10.60 7.90 17.56
N GLU A 25 11.42 6.93 17.96
CA GLU A 25 12.11 6.05 17.01
C GLU A 25 11.10 5.32 16.12
N ARG A 26 11.42 5.26 14.83
CA ARG A 26 10.60 4.62 13.79
C ARG A 26 11.30 3.32 13.39
N PRO A 27 11.07 2.20 14.11
CA PRO A 27 11.77 0.95 13.85
C PRO A 27 11.41 0.39 12.49
N PHE A 28 12.26 -0.51 11.99
CA PHE A 28 11.97 -1.27 10.79
C PHE A 28 10.75 -2.15 10.98
N LEU A 29 9.92 -2.20 9.94
CA LEU A 29 8.72 -3.01 9.94
C LEU A 29 9.06 -4.40 9.40
N PRO A 30 8.78 -5.49 10.13
CA PRO A 30 8.99 -6.86 9.65
C PRO A 30 7.98 -7.17 8.55
N LEU A 31 8.33 -6.83 7.30
CA LEU A 31 7.49 -7.07 6.14
C LEU A 31 7.79 -8.41 5.49
N PRO A 32 6.78 -9.07 4.92
CA PRO A 32 6.95 -10.33 4.21
C PRO A 32 7.68 -10.14 2.87
N PRO A 33 8.20 -11.21 2.26
CA PRO A 33 8.66 -11.17 0.89
C PRO A 33 7.59 -10.69 -0.10
N PRO A 34 7.98 -9.95 -1.15
CA PRO A 34 9.34 -9.52 -1.51
C PRO A 34 9.81 -8.25 -0.76
N LEU A 35 8.98 -7.64 0.09
CA LEU A 35 9.29 -6.36 0.76
C LEU A 35 10.36 -6.46 1.86
N HIS A 36 10.64 -7.66 2.37
CA HIS A 36 11.62 -7.93 3.44
C HIS A 36 13.07 -7.50 3.16
N LYS A 37 13.46 -7.28 1.90
CA LYS A 37 14.87 -7.04 1.51
C LYS A 37 15.38 -5.66 1.89
N LEU A 38 14.48 -4.68 1.96
CA LEU A 38 14.83 -3.31 2.32
C LEU A 38 14.30 -2.97 3.71
N PRO A 39 15.08 -2.21 4.50
CA PRO A 39 14.70 -1.84 5.86
C PRO A 39 13.66 -0.70 5.82
N LEU A 40 12.42 -1.06 5.48
CA LEU A 40 11.29 -0.14 5.38
C LEU A 40 10.83 0.30 6.78
N ARG A 41 10.56 1.60 6.93
CA ARG A 41 10.18 2.23 8.19
C ARG A 41 8.98 3.18 8.02
N PRO A 42 8.29 3.53 9.12
CA PRO A 42 7.31 4.60 9.11
C PRO A 42 7.82 5.89 8.44
N GLY A 43 7.00 6.49 7.59
CA GLY A 43 7.32 7.62 6.72
C GLY A 43 7.78 7.22 5.32
N ASN A 44 8.10 5.95 5.06
CA ASN A 44 8.33 5.49 3.70
C ASN A 44 7.02 5.35 2.92
N VAL A 45 7.13 5.62 1.63
CA VAL A 45 6.11 5.43 0.61
C VAL A 45 6.67 4.47 -0.42
N VAL A 46 6.06 3.30 -0.55
CA VAL A 46 6.49 2.22 -1.44
C VAL A 46 5.47 2.06 -2.56
N GLU A 47 5.90 2.26 -3.79
CA GLU A 47 5.12 1.99 -4.99
C GLU A 47 5.43 0.59 -5.52
N VAL A 48 4.42 -0.28 -5.56
CA VAL A 48 4.45 -1.60 -6.19
C VAL A 48 3.88 -1.45 -7.60
N ALA A 49 4.76 -1.36 -8.60
CA ALA A 49 4.39 -1.20 -10.00
C ALA A 49 4.43 -2.54 -10.75
N GLY A 50 3.61 -2.72 -11.78
CA GLY A 50 3.70 -3.90 -12.64
C GLY A 50 2.45 -4.14 -13.49
N PRO A 51 2.47 -5.07 -14.45
CA PRO A 51 1.34 -5.30 -15.34
C PRO A 51 0.07 -5.71 -14.59
N PRO A 52 -1.13 -5.57 -15.19
CA PRO A 52 -2.34 -6.17 -14.64
C PRO A 52 -2.11 -7.65 -14.30
N SER A 53 -2.70 -8.11 -13.20
CA SER A 53 -2.60 -9.50 -12.75
C SER A 53 -1.18 -9.99 -12.38
N SER A 54 -0.21 -9.10 -12.14
CA SER A 54 1.13 -9.47 -11.67
C SER A 54 1.24 -9.80 -10.17
N GLY A 55 0.12 -9.88 -9.45
CA GLY A 55 0.12 -10.27 -8.04
C GLY A 55 0.33 -9.16 -7.02
N LYS A 56 0.34 -7.89 -7.44
CA LYS A 56 0.57 -6.72 -6.58
C LYS A 56 -0.35 -6.66 -5.34
N THR A 57 -1.65 -6.87 -5.54
CA THR A 57 -2.64 -6.91 -4.44
C THR A 57 -2.35 -8.05 -3.45
N HIS A 58 -1.81 -9.19 -3.89
CA HIS A 58 -1.43 -10.28 -2.97
C HIS A 58 -0.24 -9.89 -2.09
N ILE A 59 0.74 -9.16 -2.63
CA ILE A 59 1.85 -8.61 -1.84
C ILE A 59 1.32 -7.65 -0.77
N LEU A 60 0.39 -6.76 -1.14
CA LEU A 60 -0.26 -5.85 -0.19
C LEU A 60 -1.06 -6.60 0.89
N MET A 61 -1.84 -7.61 0.51
CA MET A 61 -2.61 -8.43 1.45
C MET A 61 -1.70 -9.11 2.47
N GLN A 62 -0.55 -9.65 2.03
CA GLN A 62 0.40 -10.29 2.95
C GLN A 62 1.02 -9.28 3.91
N ALA A 63 1.38 -8.09 3.44
CA ALA A 63 1.88 -7.01 4.30
C ALA A 63 0.83 -6.56 5.33
N ALA A 64 -0.44 -6.44 4.91
CA ALA A 64 -1.54 -6.12 5.81
C ALA A 64 -1.76 -7.22 6.86
N ILE A 65 -1.69 -8.50 6.47
CA ILE A 65 -1.78 -9.64 7.40
C ILE A 65 -0.64 -9.59 8.42
N SER A 66 0.61 -9.39 8.00
CA SER A 66 1.74 -9.23 8.92
C SER A 66 1.58 -8.04 9.88
N CYS A 67 0.93 -6.96 9.44
CA CYS A 67 0.65 -5.80 10.28
C CYS A 67 -0.38 -6.10 11.38
N ILE A 68 -1.50 -6.78 11.03
CA ILE A 68 -2.61 -7.03 11.97
C ILE A 68 -2.40 -8.25 12.88
N LEU A 69 -1.54 -9.19 12.49
CA LEU A 69 -1.19 -10.35 13.31
C LEU A 69 -0.45 -9.89 14.58
N PRO A 70 -0.67 -10.53 15.74
CA PRO A 70 0.10 -10.20 16.94
C PRO A 70 1.52 -10.77 16.85
N LYS A 71 2.38 -10.34 17.77
CA LYS A 71 3.71 -10.95 17.94
C LYS A 71 3.58 -12.38 18.47
N GLN A 72 2.78 -12.55 19.52
CA GLN A 72 2.54 -13.81 20.20
C GLN A 72 1.07 -13.91 20.62
N TRP A 73 0.52 -15.12 20.64
CA TRP A 73 -0.82 -15.39 21.16
C TRP A 73 -0.86 -16.77 21.81
N LYS A 74 -1.33 -16.84 23.07
CA LYS A 74 -1.44 -18.08 23.87
C LYS A 74 -0.17 -18.96 23.80
N GLY A 75 1.01 -18.33 23.84
CA GLY A 75 2.31 -19.01 23.78
C GLY A 75 2.90 -19.15 22.37
N VAL A 76 2.10 -19.13 21.31
CA VAL A 76 2.54 -19.30 19.91
C VAL A 76 3.05 -17.98 19.33
N GLN A 77 4.21 -18.00 18.66
CA GLN A 77 4.80 -16.84 18.00
C GLN A 77 4.29 -16.71 16.57
N PHE A 78 3.66 -15.58 16.25
CA PHE A 78 3.16 -15.26 14.90
C PHE A 78 4.06 -14.24 14.18
N GLY A 79 4.87 -13.48 14.92
CA GLY A 79 5.83 -12.53 14.35
C GLY A 79 5.20 -11.30 13.66
N GLY A 80 3.92 -11.04 13.91
CA GLY A 80 3.22 -9.86 13.40
C GLY A 80 3.49 -8.60 14.23
N MET A 81 2.88 -7.48 13.85
CA MET A 81 3.14 -6.17 14.48
C MET A 81 2.10 -5.77 15.54
N GLU A 82 0.93 -6.40 15.54
CA GLU A 82 -0.22 -6.03 16.37
C GLU A 82 -0.69 -4.59 16.20
N ARG A 83 -0.81 -4.14 14.94
CA ARG A 83 -1.15 -2.76 14.59
C ARG A 83 -2.31 -2.67 13.61
N LEU A 84 -2.93 -1.50 13.57
CA LEU A 84 -3.99 -1.23 12.60
C LEU A 84 -3.39 -1.11 11.19
N ALA A 85 -4.05 -1.75 10.24
CA ALA A 85 -3.81 -1.61 8.81
C ALA A 85 -5.05 -1.03 8.13
N VAL A 86 -4.88 0.02 7.34
CA VAL A 86 -5.95 0.64 6.55
C VAL A 86 -5.76 0.24 5.10
N PHE A 87 -6.79 -0.35 4.50
CA PHE A 87 -6.81 -0.72 3.09
C PHE A 87 -7.83 0.16 2.36
N VAL A 88 -7.33 1.05 1.49
CA VAL A 88 -8.13 1.90 0.62
C VAL A 88 -8.19 1.26 -0.76
N ASP A 89 -9.34 0.67 -1.07
CA ASP A 89 -9.66 0.06 -2.36
C ASP A 89 -10.19 1.12 -3.31
N LEU A 90 -9.34 1.52 -4.25
CA LEU A 90 -9.60 2.54 -5.26
C LEU A 90 -10.05 1.94 -6.59
N ASP A 91 -9.75 0.66 -6.84
CA ASP A 91 -10.17 -0.06 -8.05
C ASP A 91 -11.40 -0.96 -7.84
N CYS A 92 -11.93 -1.04 -6.61
CA CYS A 92 -13.06 -1.90 -6.23
C CYS A 92 -12.82 -3.40 -6.49
N ARG A 93 -11.57 -3.85 -6.40
CA ARG A 93 -11.16 -5.23 -6.73
C ARG A 93 -10.68 -6.03 -5.52
N PHE A 94 -10.77 -5.48 -4.32
CA PHE A 94 -10.34 -6.19 -3.13
C PHE A 94 -11.26 -7.38 -2.82
N ASP A 95 -10.68 -8.58 -2.77
CA ASP A 95 -11.36 -9.81 -2.39
C ASP A 95 -11.16 -10.10 -0.90
N VAL A 96 -12.17 -9.77 -0.09
CA VAL A 96 -12.17 -10.02 1.36
C VAL A 96 -12.16 -11.51 1.70
N LEU A 97 -12.73 -12.38 0.84
CA LEU A 97 -12.71 -13.82 1.07
C LEU A 97 -11.31 -14.37 0.85
N ARG A 98 -10.60 -13.87 -0.17
CA ARG A 98 -9.19 -14.18 -0.39
C ARG A 98 -8.33 -13.74 0.81
N PHE A 99 -8.51 -12.51 1.27
CA PHE A 99 -7.83 -12.01 2.47
C PHE A 99 -8.10 -12.88 3.71
N SER A 100 -9.36 -13.23 3.94
CA SER A 100 -9.80 -14.10 5.04
C SER A 100 -9.13 -15.48 4.99
N ARG A 101 -9.05 -16.09 3.80
CA ARG A 101 -8.37 -17.39 3.62
C ARG A 101 -6.88 -17.30 3.91
N LEU A 102 -6.20 -16.27 3.40
CA LEU A 102 -4.77 -16.05 3.66
C LEU A 102 -4.49 -15.86 5.15
N LEU A 103 -5.32 -15.08 5.85
CA LEU A 103 -5.20 -14.90 7.30
C LEU A 103 -5.39 -16.24 8.04
N LYS A 104 -6.45 -17.00 7.72
CA LYS A 104 -6.69 -18.33 8.33
C LYS A 104 -5.51 -19.28 8.09
N HIS A 105 -4.98 -19.32 6.88
CA HIS A 105 -3.85 -20.16 6.56
C HIS A 105 -2.62 -19.79 7.42
N LYS A 106 -2.32 -18.48 7.55
CA LYS A 106 -1.25 -18.02 8.45
C LYS A 106 -1.47 -18.41 9.91
N LEU A 107 -2.72 -18.38 10.38
CA LEU A 107 -3.04 -18.79 11.74
C LEU A 107 -2.86 -20.30 11.97
N ILE A 108 -3.25 -21.13 10.99
CA ILE A 108 -3.06 -22.59 11.05
C ILE A 108 -1.57 -22.94 10.99
N GLN A 109 -0.83 -22.33 10.05
CA GLN A 109 0.58 -22.64 9.81
C GLN A 109 1.45 -22.42 11.06
N ALA A 110 1.20 -21.36 11.84
CA ALA A 110 1.95 -21.09 13.07
C ALA A 110 1.62 -22.09 14.20
N ASN A 111 0.39 -22.64 14.22
CA ASN A 111 -0.05 -23.63 15.21
C ASN A 111 0.40 -25.06 14.87
N SER A 112 0.71 -25.36 13.61
CA SER A 112 1.11 -26.71 13.15
C SER A 112 2.43 -27.22 13.75
N ASN A 113 3.18 -26.39 14.47
CA ASN A 113 4.32 -26.85 15.28
C ASN A 113 3.86 -27.70 16.48
N ASP A 114 2.58 -27.65 16.86
CA ASP A 114 1.95 -28.57 17.80
C ASP A 114 1.19 -29.67 17.06
N MET A 115 1.65 -30.92 17.26
CA MET A 115 1.34 -32.13 16.48
C MET A 115 -0.13 -32.61 16.49
N LYS A 116 -1.10 -31.81 16.97
CA LYS A 116 -2.46 -32.30 17.30
C LYS A 116 -3.66 -31.55 16.68
N SER A 117 -3.49 -30.45 15.92
CA SER A 117 -4.65 -29.72 15.37
C SER A 117 -4.40 -29.03 14.02
N GLN A 118 -3.99 -29.79 13.00
CA GLN A 118 -3.57 -29.27 11.69
C GLN A 118 -4.66 -28.54 10.87
N THR A 119 -5.91 -28.46 11.32
CA THR A 119 -7.04 -27.91 10.52
C THR A 119 -7.85 -26.81 11.21
N GLN A 120 -7.57 -26.48 12.48
CA GLN A 120 -8.38 -25.53 13.23
C GLN A 120 -7.56 -24.31 13.68
N TYR A 121 -8.02 -23.12 13.29
CA TYR A 121 -7.48 -21.84 13.77
C TYR A 121 -8.29 -21.32 14.96
N ASP A 122 -7.65 -20.50 15.80
CA ASP A 122 -8.31 -19.80 16.89
C ASP A 122 -9.24 -18.70 16.32
N LYS A 123 -10.55 -18.86 16.53
CA LYS A 123 -11.58 -17.92 16.04
C LYS A 123 -11.52 -16.58 16.76
N GLU A 124 -11.11 -16.55 18.02
CA GLU A 124 -10.96 -15.33 18.81
C GLU A 124 -9.81 -14.50 18.25
N LEU A 125 -8.67 -15.13 18.01
CA LEU A 125 -7.51 -14.50 17.37
C LEU A 125 -7.83 -13.98 15.97
N PHE A 126 -8.56 -14.76 15.17
CA PHE A 126 -9.01 -14.34 13.85
C PHE A 126 -9.88 -13.08 13.93
N ALA A 127 -10.84 -13.04 14.85
CA ALA A 127 -11.71 -11.88 15.04
C ALA A 127 -10.92 -10.64 15.46
N GLU A 128 -9.95 -10.80 16.37
CA GLU A 128 -9.09 -9.70 16.83
C GLU A 128 -8.18 -9.16 15.70
N CYS A 129 -7.63 -10.04 14.86
CA CYS A 129 -6.87 -9.62 13.68
C CYS A 129 -7.77 -8.87 12.68
N MET A 130 -8.97 -9.38 12.40
CA MET A 130 -9.92 -8.73 11.48
C MET A 130 -10.40 -7.38 12.01
N ARG A 131 -10.55 -7.22 13.33
CA ARG A 131 -10.89 -5.93 13.98
C ARG A 131 -9.82 -4.87 13.71
N ARG A 132 -8.55 -5.27 13.61
CA ARG A 132 -7.42 -4.39 13.29
C ARG A 132 -7.29 -4.05 11.79
N PHE A 133 -8.05 -4.71 10.91
CA PHE A 133 -8.06 -4.43 9.47
C PHE A 133 -9.21 -3.46 9.12
N LEU A 134 -8.86 -2.24 8.76
CA LEU A 134 -9.81 -1.20 8.38
C LEU A 134 -9.92 -1.13 6.86
N TYR A 135 -11.10 -1.35 6.31
CA TYR A 135 -11.35 -1.32 4.87
C TYR A 135 -12.16 -0.08 4.48
N ILE A 136 -11.70 0.62 3.45
CA ILE A 136 -12.37 1.79 2.87
C ILE A 136 -12.41 1.60 1.36
N ARG A 137 -13.56 1.86 0.74
CA ARG A 137 -13.73 1.83 -0.71
C ARG A 137 -14.02 3.24 -1.21
N CYS A 138 -13.35 3.66 -2.27
CA CYS A 138 -13.62 4.92 -2.94
C CYS A 138 -13.91 4.65 -4.42
N TYR A 139 -14.92 5.32 -4.97
CA TYR A 139 -15.35 5.13 -6.36
C TYR A 139 -14.82 6.20 -7.32
N ASN A 140 -14.26 7.29 -6.79
CA ASN A 140 -13.70 8.40 -7.58
C ASN A 140 -12.70 9.22 -6.75
N SER A 141 -12.00 10.14 -7.42
CA SER A 141 -10.99 11.02 -6.81
C SER A 141 -11.54 11.93 -5.71
N LEU A 142 -12.81 12.33 -5.77
CA LEU A 142 -13.42 13.19 -4.74
C LEU A 142 -13.65 12.42 -3.43
N GLU A 143 -14.17 11.20 -3.52
CA GLU A 143 -14.32 10.31 -2.36
C GLU A 143 -12.97 9.95 -1.75
N PHE A 144 -11.96 9.71 -2.58
CA PHE A 144 -10.61 9.46 -2.09
C PHE A 144 -10.02 10.68 -1.36
N LEU A 145 -10.17 11.88 -1.92
CA LEU A 145 -9.76 13.13 -1.25
C LEU A 145 -10.52 13.35 0.07
N ALA A 146 -11.84 13.15 0.08
CA ALA A 146 -12.65 13.28 1.30
C ALA A 146 -12.23 12.27 2.37
N THR A 147 -11.91 11.04 1.94
CA THR A 147 -11.39 9.98 2.80
C THR A 147 -10.07 10.42 3.45
N LEU A 148 -9.08 10.88 2.68
CA LEU A 148 -7.80 11.34 3.22
C LEU A 148 -7.97 12.52 4.20
N LYS A 149 -8.84 13.48 3.89
CA LYS A 149 -9.09 14.65 4.76
C LYS A 149 -9.68 14.27 6.12
N THR A 150 -10.50 13.24 6.17
CA THR A 150 -11.15 12.79 7.42
C THR A 150 -10.38 11.68 8.12
N MET A 151 -9.39 11.08 7.44
CA MET A 151 -8.65 9.92 7.91
C MET A 151 -7.97 10.17 9.26
N ASN A 152 -7.33 11.33 9.46
CA ASN A 152 -6.63 11.63 10.72
C ASN A 152 -7.55 11.42 11.96
N LYS A 153 -8.74 12.01 11.92
CA LYS A 153 -9.75 11.89 12.99
C LYS A 153 -10.25 10.45 13.14
N GLN A 154 -10.44 9.74 12.03
CA GLN A 154 -10.86 8.34 12.08
C GLN A 154 -9.78 7.45 12.71
N LEU A 155 -8.51 7.63 12.35
CA LEU A 155 -7.39 6.86 12.88
C LEU A 155 -7.18 7.12 14.38
N GLN A 156 -7.34 8.37 14.84
CA GLN A 156 -7.31 8.71 16.26
C GLN A 156 -8.44 7.97 17.01
N LYS A 157 -9.67 8.05 16.52
CA LYS A 157 -10.81 7.32 17.11
C LYS A 157 -10.56 5.81 17.18
N GLN A 158 -10.00 5.22 16.13
CA GLN A 158 -9.68 3.79 16.12
C GLN A 158 -8.56 3.45 17.09
N LYS A 159 -7.53 4.30 17.20
CA LYS A 159 -6.48 4.15 18.21
C LYS A 159 -7.05 4.17 19.64
N ASP A 160 -8.01 5.05 19.92
CA ASP A 160 -8.66 5.13 21.24
C ASP A 160 -9.51 3.88 21.55
N ILE A 161 -10.21 3.35 20.54
CA ILE A 161 -11.04 2.14 20.69
C ILE A 161 -10.17 0.87 20.84
N GLN A 162 -9.11 0.76 20.05
CA GLN A 162 -8.34 -0.48 19.95
C GLN A 162 -7.09 -0.49 20.84
N GLY A 163 -6.67 0.65 21.39
CA GLY A 163 -5.45 0.81 22.16
C GLY A 163 -4.16 0.67 21.33
N VAL A 164 -4.27 0.41 20.02
CA VAL A 164 -3.14 0.17 19.11
C VAL A 164 -3.07 1.24 18.03
N GLY A 165 -1.83 1.66 17.71
CA GLY A 165 -1.56 2.63 16.66
C GLY A 165 -1.71 2.04 15.24
N VAL A 166 -1.88 2.93 14.26
CA VAL A 166 -1.92 2.59 12.83
C VAL A 166 -0.52 2.69 12.24
N HIS A 167 -0.08 1.62 11.58
CA HIS A 167 1.29 1.52 11.04
C HIS A 167 1.33 1.28 9.53
N LEU A 168 0.21 0.88 8.92
CA LEU A 168 0.15 0.58 7.49
C LEU A 168 -1.05 1.24 6.83
N LEU A 169 -0.80 1.99 5.77
CA LEU A 169 -1.80 2.50 4.85
C LEU A 169 -1.56 1.89 3.46
N VAL A 170 -2.56 1.21 2.93
CA VAL A 170 -2.52 0.54 1.63
C VAL A 170 -3.46 1.28 0.66
N LEU A 171 -2.95 1.60 -0.53
CA LEU A 171 -3.69 2.27 -1.61
C LEU A 171 -3.68 1.36 -2.86
N ASP A 172 -4.82 0.74 -3.21
CA ASP A 172 -4.91 -0.22 -4.30
C ASP A 172 -6.02 0.14 -5.30
N SER A 173 -5.77 0.76 -6.46
CA SER A 173 -4.48 1.28 -6.96
C SER A 173 -4.47 2.80 -7.03
N ILE A 174 -3.32 3.44 -6.80
CA ILE A 174 -3.21 4.91 -6.81
C ILE A 174 -3.53 5.53 -8.18
N GLY A 175 -3.43 4.73 -9.23
CA GLY A 175 -3.73 5.13 -10.60
C GLY A 175 -5.16 4.84 -11.06
N ALA A 176 -6.06 4.37 -10.19
CA ALA A 176 -7.42 3.94 -10.52
C ALA A 176 -8.21 4.97 -11.33
N PHE A 177 -8.19 6.22 -10.88
CA PHE A 177 -8.99 7.30 -11.46
C PHE A 177 -8.26 8.11 -12.54
N TYR A 178 -6.98 7.82 -12.79
CA TYR A 178 -6.12 8.62 -13.67
C TYR A 178 -6.74 8.87 -15.05
N TRP A 179 -7.25 7.82 -15.70
CA TRP A 179 -7.78 7.93 -17.06
C TRP A 179 -9.09 8.72 -17.11
N MET A 180 -9.94 8.57 -16.09
CA MET A 180 -11.19 9.34 -16.00
C MET A 180 -10.90 10.81 -15.74
N ASP A 181 -10.01 11.11 -14.78
CA ASP A 181 -9.64 12.48 -14.42
C ASP A 181 -8.89 13.20 -15.54
N ARG A 182 -8.12 12.46 -16.36
CA ARG A 182 -7.44 13.02 -17.53
C ARG A 182 -8.39 13.30 -18.68
N ALA A 183 -9.39 12.45 -18.88
CA ALA A 183 -10.38 12.60 -19.95
C ALA A 183 -11.41 13.68 -19.64
N LEU A 184 -11.60 14.03 -18.37
CA LEU A 184 -12.46 15.14 -17.97
C LEU A 184 -11.87 16.44 -18.54
N PRO A 185 -12.54 17.11 -19.49
CA PRO A 185 -12.11 18.43 -19.90
C PRO A 185 -12.16 19.32 -18.66
N SER A 186 -11.43 20.43 -18.66
CA SER A 186 -11.59 21.48 -17.65
C SER A 186 -12.97 22.16 -17.77
N LEU A 187 -14.06 21.40 -17.61
CA LEU A 187 -15.46 21.77 -17.78
C LEU A 187 -15.98 22.68 -16.65
N LEU A 188 -15.08 23.33 -15.92
CA LEU A 188 -15.40 24.44 -15.03
C LEU A 188 -14.95 25.78 -15.62
N VAL A 189 -14.98 25.93 -16.94
CA VAL A 189 -15.06 27.25 -17.58
C VAL A 189 -16.53 27.68 -17.52
N GLY A 190 -16.92 28.23 -16.38
CA GLY A 190 -18.29 28.67 -16.16
C GLY A 190 -18.56 29.07 -14.70
N GLY A 191 -17.89 30.12 -14.22
CA GLY A 191 -18.25 30.81 -12.98
C GLY A 191 -17.25 30.73 -11.83
N SER A 192 -16.52 31.84 -11.62
CA SER A 192 -15.92 32.35 -10.38
C SER A 192 -15.15 31.37 -9.44
N ASN A 193 -13.84 31.60 -9.33
CA ASN A 193 -12.94 31.20 -8.24
C ASN A 193 -12.66 29.72 -7.93
N ARG A 194 -13.26 28.74 -8.61
CA ARG A 194 -12.89 27.32 -8.42
C ARG A 194 -11.78 26.92 -9.39
N LYS A 195 -10.58 26.61 -8.88
CA LYS A 195 -9.49 25.99 -9.66
C LYS A 195 -10.06 24.76 -10.38
N SER A 196 -9.81 24.62 -11.69
CA SER A 196 -10.29 23.45 -12.43
C SER A 196 -9.72 22.17 -11.80
N LEU A 197 -10.52 21.10 -11.74
CA LEU A 197 -10.10 19.80 -11.21
C LEU A 197 -9.17 19.11 -12.22
N SER A 198 -8.00 19.70 -12.46
CA SER A 198 -6.97 19.02 -13.23
C SER A 198 -6.45 17.83 -12.44
N LEU A 199 -6.10 16.75 -13.16
CA LEU A 199 -5.41 15.59 -12.60
C LEU A 199 -4.21 15.99 -11.72
N GLN A 200 -3.46 17.01 -12.15
CA GLN A 200 -2.33 17.56 -11.41
C GLN A 200 -2.75 18.06 -10.02
N ILE A 201 -3.80 18.89 -9.96
CA ILE A 201 -4.31 19.45 -8.70
C ILE A 201 -4.85 18.34 -7.79
N VAL A 202 -5.57 17.36 -8.34
CA VAL A 202 -6.07 16.21 -7.55
C VAL A 202 -4.90 15.48 -6.90
N MET A 203 -3.87 15.11 -7.67
CA MET A 203 -2.72 14.37 -7.16
C MET A 203 -1.88 15.20 -6.19
N GLU A 204 -1.75 16.51 -6.40
CA GLU A 204 -1.11 17.43 -5.43
C GLU A 204 -1.83 17.41 -4.09
N ASN A 205 -3.17 17.49 -4.08
CA ASN A 205 -3.94 17.42 -2.85
C ASN A 205 -3.84 16.04 -2.18
N VAL A 206 -3.87 14.95 -2.95
CA VAL A 206 -3.64 13.58 -2.43
C VAL A 206 -2.29 13.49 -1.73
N VAL A 207 -1.21 13.93 -2.39
CA VAL A 207 0.13 13.90 -1.81
C VAL A 207 0.23 14.79 -0.57
N GLN A 208 -0.33 16.00 -0.60
CA GLN A 208 -0.34 16.90 0.56
C GLN A 208 -1.07 16.28 1.75
N ASP A 209 -2.21 15.65 1.54
CA ASP A 209 -2.98 15.04 2.63
C ASP A 209 -2.30 13.76 3.15
N LEU A 210 -1.67 12.96 2.29
CA LEU A 210 -0.82 11.83 2.70
C LEU A 210 0.40 12.31 3.51
N GLN A 211 1.06 13.39 3.10
CA GLN A 211 2.19 13.98 3.85
C GLN A 211 1.75 14.41 5.26
N LYS A 212 0.60 15.09 5.40
CA LYS A 212 0.05 15.45 6.71
C LYS A 212 -0.20 14.21 7.57
N LEU A 213 -0.74 13.13 6.98
CA LEU A 213 -0.93 11.86 7.70
C LEU A 213 0.40 11.25 8.16
N LEU A 214 1.45 11.26 7.33
CA LEU A 214 2.78 10.73 7.67
C LEU A 214 3.52 11.56 8.73
N LEU A 215 3.17 12.84 8.87
CA LEU A 215 3.67 13.68 9.95
C LEU A 215 3.05 13.23 11.27
N VAL A 216 1.73 13.06 11.32
CA VAL A 216 0.98 12.78 12.55
C VAL A 216 1.05 11.31 12.99
N HIS A 217 1.07 10.37 12.04
CA HIS A 217 1.04 8.94 12.31
C HIS A 217 2.31 8.22 11.81
N PRO A 218 2.81 7.21 12.53
CA PRO A 218 3.95 6.41 12.10
C PRO A 218 3.55 5.39 11.03
N LEU A 219 3.07 5.87 9.88
CA LEU A 219 2.56 5.04 8.78
C LEU A 219 3.66 4.68 7.78
N LEU A 220 3.67 3.43 7.33
CA LEU A 220 4.20 3.02 6.04
C LEU A 220 3.07 3.08 5.01
N VAL A 221 3.30 3.75 3.88
CA VAL A 221 2.35 3.77 2.77
C VAL A 221 2.78 2.76 1.72
N LEU A 222 1.90 1.82 1.39
CA LEU A 222 2.06 0.93 0.24
C LEU A 222 1.03 1.30 -0.81
N ALA A 223 1.45 1.54 -2.05
CA ALA A 223 0.56 1.87 -3.14
C ALA A 223 0.84 0.99 -4.35
N THR A 224 -0.20 0.50 -5.03
CA THR A 224 -0.02 -0.22 -6.30
C THR A 224 -0.25 0.69 -7.48
N LYS A 225 0.42 0.37 -8.58
CA LYS A 225 0.23 1.02 -9.87
C LYS A 225 0.36 0.00 -11.00
N ASN A 226 -0.45 0.13 -12.04
CA ASN A 226 -0.25 -0.67 -13.24
C ASN A 226 0.90 -0.11 -14.08
N SER A 227 1.73 -0.97 -14.66
CA SER A 227 2.73 -0.53 -15.64
C SER A 227 2.12 -0.57 -17.03
N ILE A 228 2.17 0.55 -17.75
CA ILE A 228 1.78 0.58 -19.16
C ILE A 228 3.00 0.09 -19.95
N SER A 229 2.85 -1.04 -20.64
CA SER A 229 3.86 -1.48 -21.60
C SER A 229 3.99 -0.37 -22.64
N GLY A 230 5.21 0.15 -22.83
CA GLY A 230 5.46 1.02 -23.98
C GLY A 230 5.22 0.17 -25.22
N ASP A 231 4.19 0.45 -26.00
CA ASP A 231 4.07 -0.14 -27.32
C ASP A 231 5.40 0.09 -28.03
N LYS A 232 6.00 -0.98 -28.53
CA LYS A 232 7.04 -0.91 -29.57
C LYS A 232 6.36 -0.37 -30.84
N SER A 233 5.94 0.89 -30.82
CA SER A 233 5.42 1.55 -32.00
C SER A 233 6.52 1.51 -33.06
N THR A 234 6.13 1.21 -34.29
CA THR A 234 7.00 1.16 -35.48
C THR A 234 7.80 2.44 -35.72
N ALA A 235 7.45 3.56 -35.09
CA ALA A 235 8.24 4.80 -35.07
C ALA A 235 9.56 4.68 -34.27
N ASP A 236 9.64 3.75 -33.31
CA ASP A 236 10.81 3.55 -32.45
C ASP A 236 11.93 2.76 -33.16
N GLU A 237 11.65 2.16 -34.33
CA GLU A 237 12.67 1.55 -35.20
C GLU A 237 13.53 2.59 -35.92
N LEU A 238 12.98 3.78 -36.22
CA LEU A 238 13.71 4.87 -36.87
C LEU A 238 14.62 5.66 -35.88
N MET A 239 14.35 5.57 -34.57
CA MET A 239 15.10 6.26 -33.51
C MET A 239 16.08 5.34 -32.75
N ARG A 240 16.38 4.14 -33.28
CA ARG A 240 17.31 3.16 -32.67
C ARG A 240 18.77 3.65 -32.55
N ASN A 241 19.13 4.76 -33.20
CA ASN A 241 20.54 5.12 -33.40
C ASN A 241 21.10 6.22 -32.50
N THR A 242 20.35 6.79 -31.54
CA THR A 242 20.80 8.04 -30.86
C THR A 242 20.72 8.09 -29.33
N SER A 243 20.35 7.02 -28.62
CA SER A 243 20.32 7.07 -27.13
C SER A 243 20.92 5.84 -26.45
N SER A 244 22.16 6.00 -25.96
CA SER A 244 22.94 4.99 -25.21
C SER A 244 22.64 5.00 -23.70
N GLY A 245 21.36 5.01 -23.32
CA GLY A 245 20.91 4.91 -21.93
C GLY A 245 19.90 3.76 -21.75
N PRO A 246 19.83 3.12 -20.58
CA PRO A 246 18.82 2.10 -20.31
C PRO A 246 17.42 2.74 -20.42
N ARG A 247 16.68 2.39 -21.47
CA ARG A 247 15.31 2.88 -21.69
C ARG A 247 14.39 2.33 -20.59
N PRO A 248 13.46 3.15 -20.05
CA PRO A 248 12.50 2.66 -19.07
C PRO A 248 11.63 1.56 -19.69
N LYS A 249 11.54 0.39 -19.05
CA LYS A 249 10.74 -0.76 -19.50
C LYS A 249 9.24 -0.43 -19.62
N HIS A 250 8.77 0.62 -18.93
CA HIS A 250 7.38 1.02 -18.85
C HIS A 250 7.21 2.54 -18.95
N ARG A 251 6.09 2.98 -19.53
CA ARG A 251 5.75 4.39 -19.62
C ARG A 251 5.22 4.89 -18.28
N GLU A 252 5.86 5.92 -17.72
CA GLU A 252 5.35 6.62 -16.55
C GLU A 252 4.18 7.53 -16.94
N TYR A 253 3.07 7.41 -16.23
CA TYR A 253 1.88 8.22 -16.48
C TYR A 253 1.47 9.06 -15.27
N MET A 254 1.97 8.73 -14.07
CA MET A 254 1.61 9.47 -12.86
C MET A 254 2.29 10.84 -12.84
N PRO A 255 1.60 11.87 -12.30
CA PRO A 255 2.18 13.21 -12.11
C PRO A 255 3.50 13.22 -11.32
N SER A 256 4.35 14.22 -11.61
CA SER A 256 5.67 14.38 -10.97
C SER A 256 5.60 14.55 -9.45
N VAL A 257 4.50 15.10 -8.93
CA VAL A 257 4.27 15.24 -7.49
C VAL A 257 4.17 13.88 -6.79
N TRP A 258 3.54 12.89 -7.42
CA TRP A 258 3.51 11.52 -6.92
C TRP A 258 4.88 10.87 -7.02
N GLN A 259 5.55 11.03 -8.17
CA GLN A 259 6.88 10.46 -8.41
C GLN A 259 7.91 10.91 -7.38
N SER A 260 7.90 12.20 -7.03
CA SER A 260 8.80 12.78 -6.03
C SER A 260 8.43 12.38 -4.59
N PHE A 261 7.17 12.00 -4.36
CA PHE A 261 6.69 11.55 -3.04
C PHE A 261 7.04 10.09 -2.75
N VAL A 262 7.13 9.25 -3.78
CA VAL A 262 7.51 7.84 -3.65
C VAL A 262 8.97 7.73 -3.22
N THR A 263 9.20 7.08 -2.08
CA THR A 263 10.55 6.86 -1.53
C THR A 263 11.18 5.56 -2.04
N HIS A 264 10.36 4.57 -2.36
CA HIS A 264 10.79 3.25 -2.81
C HIS A 264 9.87 2.74 -3.91
N ARG A 265 10.42 2.04 -4.88
CA ARG A 265 9.68 1.49 -6.01
C ARG A 265 10.15 0.07 -6.29
N ILE A 266 9.20 -0.85 -6.29
CA ILE A 266 9.41 -2.23 -6.69
C ILE A 266 8.56 -2.53 -7.91
N HIS A 267 9.16 -3.16 -8.90
CA HIS A 267 8.48 -3.64 -10.10
C HIS A 267 8.20 -5.13 -9.98
N VAL A 268 7.01 -5.55 -10.38
CA VAL A 268 6.54 -6.93 -10.30
C VAL A 268 6.03 -7.38 -11.67
N ALA A 269 6.67 -8.38 -12.26
CA ALA A 269 6.31 -8.94 -13.56
C ALA A 269 6.19 -10.47 -13.49
N ALA A 270 5.37 -11.06 -14.36
CA ALA A 270 5.39 -12.50 -14.55
C ALA A 270 6.74 -12.92 -15.17
N SER A 271 7.31 -14.02 -14.68
CA SER A 271 8.53 -14.61 -15.23
C SER A 271 8.13 -15.66 -16.27
N GLU A 272 8.45 -15.42 -17.54
CA GLU A 272 8.26 -16.39 -18.63
C GLU A 272 9.35 -17.47 -18.59
N HIS A 273 9.33 -18.33 -17.57
CA HIS A 273 10.15 -19.55 -17.57
C HIS A 273 9.26 -20.79 -17.70
N ASN A 274 9.24 -21.33 -18.92
CA ASN A 274 8.67 -22.64 -19.26
C ASN A 274 9.60 -23.76 -18.78
N GLY A 275 9.71 -23.92 -17.45
CA GLY A 275 10.31 -25.11 -16.86
C GLY A 275 9.29 -26.24 -16.82
N ASN A 276 9.54 -27.32 -17.55
CA ASN A 276 8.70 -28.52 -17.55
C ASN A 276 8.54 -29.08 -16.12
N HIS A 277 7.32 -28.99 -15.58
CA HIS A 277 6.59 -30.00 -14.79
C HIS A 277 5.67 -29.48 -13.67
N GLN A 278 5.53 -28.18 -13.41
CA GLN A 278 4.42 -27.67 -12.58
C GLN A 278 3.89 -26.32 -13.10
N ARG A 279 2.57 -26.21 -13.29
CA ARG A 279 1.82 -25.01 -13.75
C ARG A 279 1.80 -23.89 -12.70
N GLN A 280 2.92 -23.57 -12.08
CA GLN A 280 2.99 -22.48 -11.09
C GLN A 280 3.49 -21.21 -11.77
N HIS A 281 2.64 -20.18 -11.78
CA HIS A 281 3.01 -18.87 -12.26
C HIS A 281 4.08 -18.28 -11.33
N THR A 282 5.30 -18.17 -11.86
CA THR A 282 6.42 -17.52 -11.18
C THR A 282 6.43 -16.04 -11.55
N TYR A 283 6.73 -15.20 -10.56
CA TYR A 283 6.84 -13.76 -10.71
C TYR A 283 8.25 -13.31 -10.32
N LEU A 284 8.71 -12.25 -10.96
CA LEU A 284 9.98 -11.58 -10.69
C LEU A 284 9.70 -10.22 -10.06
N THR A 285 10.48 -9.89 -9.04
CA THR A 285 10.55 -8.53 -8.48
C THR A 285 11.90 -7.88 -8.73
N GLU A 286 11.87 -6.58 -9.03
CA GLU A 286 13.05 -5.75 -9.25
C GLU A 286 12.86 -4.42 -8.54
N TRP A 287 13.80 -4.01 -7.69
CA TRP A 287 13.73 -2.70 -7.03
C TRP A 287 14.31 -1.62 -7.94
N ILE A 288 13.45 -0.67 -8.31
CA ILE A 288 13.78 0.48 -9.15
C ILE A 288 14.30 1.63 -8.27
N LEU A 289 13.75 1.78 -7.07
CA LEU A 289 14.11 2.84 -6.13
C LEU A 289 14.15 2.28 -4.70
N PRO A 290 15.28 2.39 -3.97
CA PRO A 290 16.61 2.67 -4.50
C PRO A 290 17.00 1.64 -5.57
N SER A 291 17.83 2.04 -6.54
CA SER A 291 18.32 1.11 -7.56
C SER A 291 19.32 0.15 -6.90
N VAL A 292 18.91 -1.10 -6.76
CA VAL A 292 19.68 -2.16 -6.11
C VAL A 292 19.66 -3.40 -6.99
N ASN A 293 20.81 -4.07 -7.10
CA ASN A 293 21.02 -5.16 -8.06
C ASN A 293 20.49 -6.53 -7.58
N PHE A 294 19.43 -6.55 -6.76
CA PHE A 294 18.81 -7.81 -6.36
C PHE A 294 17.40 -7.92 -6.92
N SER A 295 17.10 -9.11 -7.42
CA SER A 295 15.78 -9.49 -7.92
C SER A 295 15.36 -10.78 -7.25
N ASP A 296 14.14 -10.83 -6.74
CA ASP A 296 13.60 -12.05 -6.16
C ASP A 296 12.58 -12.69 -7.10
N ARG A 297 12.58 -14.02 -7.16
CA ARG A 297 11.51 -14.79 -7.77
C ARG A 297 10.54 -15.25 -6.69
N PHE A 298 9.25 -15.27 -7.00
CA PHE A 298 8.24 -15.73 -6.06
C PHE A 298 7.07 -16.41 -6.77
N VAL A 299 6.36 -17.29 -6.06
CA VAL A 299 5.09 -17.87 -6.47
C VAL A 299 3.94 -17.29 -5.65
N ILE A 300 2.74 -17.27 -6.25
CA ILE A 300 1.50 -16.94 -5.55
C ILE A 300 0.63 -18.19 -5.56
N ASN A 301 0.37 -18.73 -4.37
CA ASN A 301 -0.44 -19.93 -4.17
C ASN A 301 -1.61 -19.60 -3.22
N GLU A 302 -2.43 -20.60 -2.88
CA GLU A 302 -3.52 -20.44 -1.91
C GLU A 302 -3.06 -19.90 -0.55
N ASP A 303 -1.81 -20.18 -0.19
CA ASP A 303 -1.22 -19.88 1.11
C ASP A 303 -0.54 -18.50 1.19
N GLY A 304 -0.44 -17.80 0.05
CA GLY A 304 0.17 -16.47 -0.08
C GLY A 304 1.31 -16.40 -1.09
N VAL A 305 2.21 -15.44 -0.86
CA VAL A 305 3.40 -15.11 -1.66
C VAL A 305 4.63 -15.75 -1.02
N PHE A 306 5.37 -16.56 -1.80
CA PHE A 306 6.54 -17.29 -1.34
C PHE A 306 7.72 -17.11 -2.28
N LEU A 307 8.92 -16.89 -1.74
CA LEU A 307 10.14 -16.81 -2.54
C LEU A 307 10.49 -18.17 -3.13
N ILE A 308 11.02 -18.16 -4.35
CA ILE A 308 11.67 -19.30 -4.98
C ILE A 308 13.18 -19.06 -4.85
N SER A 309 13.87 -20.00 -4.19
CA SER A 309 15.34 -20.01 -4.07
C SER A 309 16.02 -20.23 -5.40
#